data_AF-A0A849FSS9-F1
#
_entry.id   AF-A0A849FSS9-F1
#
_cell.length_a   1.000
_cell.length_b   1.000
_cell.length_c   1.000
_cell.angle_alpha   90.00
_cell.angle_beta   90.00
_cell.angle_gamma   90.00
#
_symmetry.space_group_name_H-M   'P 1'
#
loop_
_entity.id
_entity.type
_entity.pdbx_description
1 polymer ?
#
loop_
_entity_poly.entity_id
_entity_poly.type
_entity_poly.pdbx_seq_one_letter_code
_entity_poly.pdbx_strand_id
1 'polypeptide(L)'
;MLAFIAAAWTLSLEIKRKTESGLIKPVKKKSHRGIKPSTLSYASSGLIGFILGFKFIHAFIDSSALSDPPAFLFSLDGNLLGGIVLAALFIYLRLREWKKEQQEFPEPKEVEYTISAREHANNIAVQAAIWGFIGAKLFFIFEDPDHIKTFFTNFSVDSILSGLTVYGGLILGTVGVLRYFKRNGIPPLAGADAAGPGFLLAYGIGRIGCQVSGDGDWGVPNTSPKPDWMSWLPDWMWSYDYPNNVNGVGVPLPESSTIFEGYGTHLVPSVWP
;
A
#
# COMPACT_ATOMS: atom_id res chain seq x y z
N MET A 1 2.49 -3.91 -0.87
CA MET A 1 1.95 -4.07 0.51
C MET A 1 3.04 -4.30 1.55
N LEU A 2 3.99 -5.22 1.33
CA LEU A 2 5.06 -5.54 2.29
C LEU A 2 5.90 -4.31 2.71
N ALA A 3 6.23 -3.43 1.76
CA ALA A 3 6.96 -2.19 2.03
C ALA A 3 6.28 -1.29 3.07
N PHE A 4 4.93 -1.15 3.00
CA PHE A 4 4.16 -0.36 3.97
C PHE A 4 4.18 -0.97 5.37
N ILE A 5 4.05 -2.30 5.47
CA ILE A 5 4.09 -3.01 6.75
C ILE A 5 5.46 -2.85 7.40
N ALA A 6 6.52 -3.07 6.62
CA ALA A 6 7.90 -2.93 7.07
C ALA A 6 8.22 -1.50 7.52
N ALA A 7 7.79 -0.49 6.75
CA ALA A 7 7.95 0.92 7.11
C ALA A 7 7.18 1.30 8.39
N ALA A 8 5.91 0.88 8.52
CA ALA A 8 5.10 1.18 9.69
C ALA A 8 5.65 0.48 10.95
N TRP A 9 6.13 -0.76 10.80
CA TRP A 9 6.75 -1.50 11.90
C TRP A 9 8.03 -0.82 12.39
N THR A 10 8.97 -0.54 11.50
CA THR A 10 10.24 0.15 11.84
C THR A 10 9.98 1.55 12.41
N LEU A 11 9.09 2.33 11.82
CA LEU A 11 8.68 3.63 12.34
C LEU A 11 8.10 3.53 13.76
N SER A 12 7.29 2.50 14.04
CA SER A 12 6.74 2.30 15.39
C SER A 12 7.82 2.01 16.43
N LEU A 13 8.88 1.29 16.05
CA LEU A 13 10.04 1.02 16.91
C LEU A 13 10.84 2.29 17.17
N GLU A 14 11.09 3.08 16.14
CA GLU A 14 11.85 4.34 16.26
C GLU A 14 11.09 5.42 17.03
N ILE A 15 9.78 5.55 16.82
CA ILE A 15 8.96 6.46 17.64
C ILE A 15 8.97 6.02 19.10
N LYS A 16 8.86 4.71 19.37
CA LYS A 16 8.95 4.17 20.74
C LYS A 16 10.31 4.53 21.36
N ARG A 17 11.41 4.21 20.67
CA ARG A 17 12.79 4.51 21.10
C ARG A 17 13.00 6.00 21.41
N LYS A 18 12.51 6.89 20.54
CA LYS A 18 12.63 8.34 20.70
C LYS A 18 11.70 8.91 21.78
N THR A 19 10.59 8.24 22.05
CA THR A 19 9.72 8.59 23.18
C THR A 19 10.38 8.20 24.50
N GLU A 20 10.98 7.01 24.58
CA GLU A 20 11.75 6.54 25.73
C GLU A 20 12.99 7.42 26.00
N SER A 21 13.63 7.93 24.96
CA SER A 21 14.75 8.87 25.09
C SER A 21 14.34 10.32 25.37
N GLY A 22 13.04 10.61 25.50
CA GLY A 22 12.52 11.96 25.77
C GLY A 22 12.57 12.95 24.59
N LEU A 23 12.98 12.50 23.39
CA LEU A 23 13.04 13.34 22.19
C LEU A 23 11.65 13.61 21.60
N ILE A 24 10.72 12.66 21.76
CA ILE A 24 9.31 12.82 21.40
C ILE A 24 8.48 12.80 22.69
N LYS A 25 7.69 13.85 22.91
CA LYS A 25 6.81 13.92 24.09
C LYS A 25 5.57 13.06 23.87
N PRO A 26 5.15 12.26 24.87
CA PRO A 26 3.90 11.51 24.77
C PRO A 26 2.70 12.45 24.58
N VAL A 27 1.86 12.15 23.58
CA VAL A 27 0.66 12.94 23.29
C VAL A 27 -0.54 12.30 23.98
N LYS A 28 -1.14 13.03 24.91
CA LYS A 28 -2.41 12.64 25.52
C LYS A 28 -3.56 13.18 24.68
N LYS A 29 -4.51 12.31 24.34
CA LYS A 29 -5.79 12.68 23.73
C LYS A 29 -6.92 12.26 24.65
N LYS A 30 -8.01 13.03 24.62
CA LYS A 30 -9.25 12.67 25.29
C LYS A 30 -10.06 11.75 24.38
N SER A 31 -10.51 10.62 24.90
CA SER A 31 -11.47 9.74 24.23
C SER A 31 -12.75 9.68 25.04
N HIS A 32 -13.89 9.88 24.38
CA HIS A 32 -15.19 9.62 24.97
C HIS A 32 -15.48 8.11 24.86
N ARG A 33 -15.38 7.38 25.97
CA ARG A 33 -15.65 5.93 26.05
C ARG A 33 -17.03 5.70 26.66
N GLY A 34 -17.73 4.66 26.22
CA GLY A 34 -19.07 4.30 26.75
C GLY A 34 -20.26 4.97 26.05
N ILE A 35 -20.05 5.72 24.96
CA ILE A 35 -21.15 6.24 24.13
C ILE A 35 -21.69 5.12 23.24
N LYS A 36 -23.02 4.96 23.19
CA LYS A 36 -23.67 4.01 22.26
C LYS A 36 -23.29 4.35 20.81
N PRO A 37 -22.74 3.41 20.02
CA PRO A 37 -22.46 3.66 18.61
C PRO A 37 -23.74 4.10 17.89
N SER A 38 -23.62 5.14 17.06
CA SER A 38 -24.72 5.60 16.22
C SER A 38 -25.20 4.48 15.29
N THR A 39 -26.49 4.49 14.93
CA THR A 39 -27.06 3.61 13.91
C THR A 39 -26.25 3.64 12.62
N LEU A 40 -25.67 4.80 12.28
CA LEU A 40 -24.77 4.94 11.13
C LEU A 40 -23.52 4.07 11.26
N SER A 41 -22.94 3.92 12.45
CA SER A 41 -21.74 3.08 12.65
C SER A 41 -22.02 1.60 12.39
N TYR A 42 -23.19 1.11 12.79
CA TYR A 42 -23.61 -0.26 12.49
C TYR A 42 -23.89 -0.43 10.99
N ALA A 43 -24.59 0.53 10.38
CA ALA A 43 -24.86 0.53 8.95
C ALA A 43 -23.56 0.55 8.12
N SER A 44 -22.59 1.40 8.47
CA SER A 44 -21.28 1.45 7.80
C SER A 44 -20.49 0.16 7.97
N SER A 45 -20.49 -0.42 9.18
CA SER A 45 -19.80 -1.70 9.42
C SER A 45 -20.42 -2.82 8.59
N GLY A 46 -21.76 -2.88 8.52
CA GLY A 46 -22.49 -3.83 7.69
C GLY A 46 -22.25 -3.62 6.21
N LEU A 47 -22.23 -2.37 5.73
CA LEU A 47 -21.95 -2.03 4.33
C LEU A 47 -20.52 -2.42 3.93
N ILE A 48 -19.54 -2.14 4.78
CA ILE A 48 -18.14 -2.56 4.55
C ILE A 48 -18.06 -4.09 4.50
N GLY A 49 -18.67 -4.79 5.47
CA GLY A 49 -18.74 -6.25 5.47
C GLY A 49 -19.42 -6.79 4.22
N PHE A 50 -20.49 -6.14 3.75
CA PHE A 50 -21.20 -6.52 2.53
C PHE A 50 -20.33 -6.38 1.30
N ILE A 51 -19.71 -5.22 1.08
CA ILE A 51 -18.86 -4.99 -0.10
C ILE A 51 -17.69 -5.97 -0.12
N LEU A 52 -17.04 -6.16 1.04
CA LEU A 52 -15.95 -7.12 1.17
C LEU A 52 -16.42 -8.54 0.86
N GLY A 53 -17.54 -9.00 1.43
CA GLY A 53 -18.06 -10.34 1.18
C GLY A 53 -18.52 -10.53 -0.25
N PHE A 54 -19.18 -9.53 -0.81
CA PHE A 54 -19.69 -9.54 -2.18
C PHE A 54 -18.57 -9.71 -3.20
N LYS A 55 -17.46 -8.98 -3.02
CA LYS A 55 -16.31 -9.02 -3.93
C LYS A 55 -15.34 -10.16 -3.64
N PHE A 56 -14.88 -10.29 -2.39
CA PHE A 56 -13.85 -11.29 -2.06
C PHE A 56 -14.36 -12.71 -2.23
N ILE A 57 -15.57 -13.04 -1.78
CA ILE A 57 -16.07 -14.42 -1.90
C ILE A 57 -16.29 -14.79 -3.37
N HIS A 58 -16.66 -13.83 -4.21
CA HIS A 58 -16.74 -14.05 -5.65
C HIS A 58 -15.35 -14.29 -6.26
N ALA A 59 -14.36 -13.45 -5.95
CA ALA A 59 -12.98 -13.63 -6.44
C ALA A 59 -12.31 -14.93 -5.96
N PHE A 60 -12.72 -15.47 -4.80
CA PHE A 60 -12.24 -16.76 -4.30
C PHE A 60 -12.86 -17.96 -5.02
N ILE A 61 -14.12 -17.84 -5.47
CA ILE A 61 -14.83 -18.91 -6.19
C ILE A 61 -14.48 -18.86 -7.68
N ASP A 62 -14.42 -17.66 -8.24
CA ASP A 62 -14.09 -17.42 -9.63
C ASP A 62 -12.74 -16.68 -9.74
N SER A 63 -11.69 -17.46 -9.91
CA SER A 63 -10.33 -16.94 -10.07
C SER A 63 -10.13 -16.14 -11.36
N SER A 64 -11.04 -16.24 -12.33
CA SER A 64 -10.98 -15.43 -13.56
C SER A 64 -11.21 -13.94 -13.27
N ALA A 65 -11.92 -13.60 -12.20
CA ALA A 65 -12.12 -12.24 -11.72
C ALA A 65 -10.82 -11.56 -11.21
N LEU A 66 -9.75 -12.33 -10.98
CA LEU A 66 -8.44 -11.81 -10.57
C LEU A 66 -7.52 -11.48 -11.76
N SER A 67 -7.95 -11.76 -12.99
CA SER A 67 -7.18 -11.43 -14.21
C SER A 67 -7.10 -9.92 -14.44
N ASP A 68 -8.19 -9.19 -14.15
CA ASP A 68 -8.24 -7.72 -14.16
C ASP A 68 -8.86 -7.19 -12.85
N PRO A 69 -8.06 -7.11 -11.77
CA PRO A 69 -8.54 -6.66 -10.47
C PRO A 69 -9.14 -5.24 -10.47
N PRO A 70 -8.57 -4.24 -11.18
CA PRO A 70 -9.20 -2.93 -11.32
C PRO A 70 -10.60 -3.00 -11.92
N ALA A 71 -10.80 -3.65 -13.07
CA ALA A 71 -12.12 -3.73 -13.70
C ALA A 71 -13.13 -4.47 -12.81
N PHE A 72 -12.71 -5.58 -12.20
CA PHE A 72 -13.56 -6.34 -11.27
C PHE A 72 -13.96 -5.54 -10.02
N LEU A 73 -13.06 -4.74 -9.44
CA LEU A 73 -13.36 -3.93 -8.26
C LEU A 73 -14.51 -2.93 -8.52
N PHE A 74 -14.60 -2.40 -9.73
CA PHE A 74 -15.63 -1.44 -10.12
C PHE A 74 -16.84 -2.08 -10.83
N SER A 75 -16.80 -3.37 -11.16
CA SER A 75 -17.94 -4.07 -11.75
C SER A 75 -19.08 -4.27 -10.74
N LEU A 76 -20.26 -4.67 -11.21
CA LEU A 76 -21.37 -5.09 -10.34
C LEU A 76 -21.35 -6.59 -10.04
N ASP A 77 -20.33 -7.32 -10.50
CA ASP A 77 -20.22 -8.76 -10.30
C ASP A 77 -19.81 -9.06 -8.86
N GLY A 78 -20.43 -10.09 -8.29
CA GLY A 78 -20.13 -10.52 -6.94
C GLY A 78 -21.05 -11.61 -6.43
N ASN A 79 -20.84 -12.00 -5.17
CA ASN A 79 -21.58 -13.05 -4.50
C ASN A 79 -22.49 -12.44 -3.43
N LEU A 80 -23.79 -12.36 -3.72
CA LEU A 80 -24.78 -11.76 -2.82
C LEU A 80 -24.83 -12.46 -1.45
N LEU A 81 -24.76 -13.80 -1.43
CA LEU A 81 -24.76 -14.57 -0.19
C LEU A 81 -23.51 -14.28 0.64
N GLY A 82 -22.34 -14.22 -0.01
CA GLY A 82 -21.10 -13.85 0.63
C GLY A 82 -21.14 -12.46 1.26
N GLY A 83 -21.72 -11.49 0.54
CA GLY A 83 -21.95 -10.14 1.05
C GLY A 83 -22.84 -10.13 2.31
N ILE A 84 -23.99 -10.81 2.27
CA ILE A 84 -24.92 -10.83 3.41
C ILE A 84 -24.27 -11.48 4.64
N VAL A 85 -23.56 -12.60 4.47
CA VAL A 85 -22.89 -13.31 5.57
C VAL A 85 -21.83 -12.42 6.24
N LEU A 86 -20.96 -11.76 5.47
CA LEU A 86 -19.95 -10.88 6.06
C LEU A 86 -20.54 -9.59 6.61
N ALA A 87 -21.62 -9.06 6.03
CA ALA A 87 -22.34 -7.92 6.60
C ALA A 87 -22.85 -8.24 8.02
N ALA A 88 -23.51 -9.40 8.17
CA ALA A 88 -24.01 -9.87 9.46
C ALA A 88 -22.86 -10.09 10.47
N LEU A 89 -21.74 -10.68 10.01
CA LEU A 89 -20.54 -10.86 10.83
C LEU A 89 -19.98 -9.52 11.33
N PHE A 90 -19.82 -8.53 10.46
CA PHE A 90 -19.25 -7.23 10.82
C PHE A 90 -20.16 -6.45 11.78
N ILE A 91 -21.48 -6.48 11.56
CA ILE A 91 -22.45 -5.93 12.51
C ILE A 91 -22.34 -6.65 13.86
N TYR A 92 -22.24 -7.98 13.87
CA TYR A 92 -22.07 -8.76 15.09
C TYR A 92 -20.77 -8.42 15.84
N LEU A 93 -19.64 -8.30 15.13
CA LEU A 93 -18.36 -7.91 15.71
C LEU A 93 -18.43 -6.52 16.33
N ARG A 94 -19.08 -5.57 15.63
CA ARG A 94 -19.30 -4.21 16.15
C ARG A 94 -20.17 -4.20 17.40
N LEU A 95 -21.24 -5.00 17.42
CA LEU A 95 -22.10 -5.17 18.60
C LEU A 95 -21.32 -5.79 19.78
N ARG A 96 -20.46 -6.76 19.50
CA ARG A 96 -19.62 -7.41 20.52
C ARG A 96 -18.60 -6.43 21.10
N GLU A 97 -17.98 -5.62 20.26
CA GLU A 97 -17.05 -4.56 20.67
C GLU A 97 -17.75 -3.54 21.57
N TRP A 98 -18.94 -3.06 21.17
CA TRP A 98 -19.74 -2.17 22.01
C TRP A 98 -20.15 -2.80 23.35
N LYS A 99 -20.59 -4.06 23.37
CA LYS A 99 -20.93 -4.75 24.61
C LYS A 99 -19.74 -4.86 25.56
N LYS A 100 -18.54 -5.13 25.05
CA LYS A 100 -17.31 -5.12 25.86
C LYS A 100 -17.01 -3.73 26.39
N GLU A 101 -17.12 -2.71 25.54
CA GLU A 101 -16.88 -1.32 25.94
C GLU A 101 -17.86 -0.84 27.01
N GLN A 102 -19.13 -1.27 26.95
CA GLN A 102 -20.14 -1.02 28.00
C GLN A 102 -19.83 -1.72 29.32
N GLN A 103 -19.25 -2.92 29.27
CA GLN A 103 -18.82 -3.63 30.49
C GLN A 103 -17.64 -2.93 31.17
N GLU A 104 -16.71 -2.38 30.39
CA GLU A 104 -15.56 -1.63 30.91
C GLU A 104 -15.94 -0.19 31.32
N PHE A 105 -16.87 0.45 30.61
CA PHE A 105 -17.31 1.82 30.82
C PHE A 105 -18.85 1.93 30.81
N PRO A 106 -19.52 1.64 31.94
CA PRO A 106 -20.99 1.70 32.05
C PRO A 106 -21.55 3.11 31.93
N GLU A 107 -20.73 4.12 32.27
CA GLU A 107 -21.08 5.54 32.15
C GLU A 107 -20.14 6.23 31.15
N PRO A 108 -20.63 7.15 30.32
CA PRO A 108 -19.80 7.93 29.41
C PRO A 108 -18.74 8.71 30.20
N LYS A 109 -17.46 8.36 30.04
CA LYS A 109 -16.34 9.06 30.70
C LYS A 109 -15.31 9.50 29.68
N GLU A 110 -14.79 10.71 29.86
CA GLU A 110 -13.60 11.18 29.16
C GLU A 110 -12.38 10.49 29.77
N VAL A 111 -11.79 9.55 29.03
CA VAL A 111 -10.54 8.92 29.44
C VAL A 111 -9.41 9.56 28.65
N GLU A 112 -8.41 10.08 29.36
CA GLU A 112 -7.15 10.48 28.74
C GLU A 112 -6.38 9.22 28.33
N TYR A 113 -6.14 9.04 27.03
CA TYR A 113 -5.28 7.99 26.52
C TYR A 113 -4.03 8.60 25.88
N THR A 114 -2.90 7.94 26.07
CA THR A 114 -1.66 8.33 25.39
C THR A 114 -1.63 7.61 24.05
N ILE A 115 -1.42 8.34 22.96
CA ILE A 115 -1.28 7.75 21.63
C ILE A 115 -0.06 6.83 21.64
N SER A 116 -0.27 5.57 21.25
CA SER A 116 0.83 4.61 21.19
C SER A 116 1.76 4.87 20.01
N ALA A 117 3.02 4.43 20.09
CA ALA A 117 3.97 4.56 18.98
C ALA A 117 3.48 3.87 17.70
N ARG A 118 2.78 2.73 17.83
CA ARG A 118 2.15 2.01 16.71
C ARG A 118 1.00 2.82 16.09
N GLU A 119 0.17 3.45 16.92
CA GLU A 119 -0.91 4.31 16.42
C GLU A 119 -0.35 5.54 15.69
N HIS A 120 0.73 6.14 16.18
CA HIS A 120 1.43 7.18 15.44
C HIS A 120 1.93 6.68 14.09
N ALA A 121 2.65 5.54 14.06
CA ALA A 121 3.20 4.99 12.83
C ALA A 121 2.11 4.68 11.78
N ASN A 122 1.00 4.06 12.21
CA ASN A 122 -0.13 3.77 11.32
C ASN A 122 -0.76 5.05 10.77
N ASN A 123 -1.00 6.05 11.62
CA ASN A 123 -1.56 7.33 11.18
C ASN A 123 -0.63 8.07 10.22
N ILE A 124 0.68 8.04 10.47
CA ILE A 124 1.69 8.62 9.59
C ILE A 124 1.66 7.91 8.22
N ALA A 125 1.63 6.57 8.20
CA ALA A 125 1.55 5.80 6.97
C ALA A 125 0.28 6.12 6.17
N VAL A 126 -0.86 6.26 6.84
CA VAL A 126 -2.13 6.67 6.20
C VAL A 126 -2.04 8.08 5.62
N GLN A 127 -1.48 9.04 6.36
CA GLN A 127 -1.28 10.40 5.84
C GLN A 127 -0.32 10.41 4.65
N ALA A 128 0.77 9.65 4.72
CA ALA A 128 1.72 9.52 3.61
C ALA A 128 1.05 8.93 2.36
N ALA A 129 0.22 7.89 2.51
CA ALA A 129 -0.51 7.27 1.41
C ALA A 129 -1.52 8.23 0.78
N ILE A 130 -2.36 8.90 1.60
CA ILE A 130 -3.39 9.84 1.11
C ILE A 130 -2.74 11.02 0.37
N TRP A 131 -1.81 11.71 1.04
CA TRP A 131 -1.18 12.90 0.46
C TRP A 131 -0.22 12.55 -0.68
N GLY A 132 0.44 11.39 -0.62
CA GLY A 132 1.28 10.89 -1.70
C GLY A 132 0.48 10.56 -2.95
N PHE A 133 -0.67 9.90 -2.81
CA PHE A 133 -1.56 9.63 -3.95
C PHE A 133 -2.10 10.92 -4.56
N ILE A 134 -2.59 11.85 -3.72
CA ILE A 134 -3.09 13.16 -4.16
C ILE A 134 -1.98 13.92 -4.91
N GLY A 135 -0.76 13.97 -4.36
CA GLY A 135 0.36 14.66 -4.98
C GLY A 135 0.79 14.04 -6.30
N ALA A 136 0.89 12.72 -6.36
CA ALA A 136 1.31 12.03 -7.57
C ALA A 136 0.34 12.27 -8.73
N LYS A 137 -0.97 12.33 -8.44
CA LYS A 137 -1.99 12.64 -9.44
C LYS A 137 -2.02 14.11 -9.83
N LEU A 138 -1.94 15.02 -8.86
CA LEU A 138 -1.92 16.46 -9.17
C LEU A 138 -0.74 16.81 -10.07
N PHE A 139 0.46 16.29 -9.78
CA PHE A 139 1.63 16.57 -10.61
C PHE A 139 1.54 15.91 -11.99
N PHE A 140 1.00 14.69 -12.07
CA PHE A 140 0.75 14.05 -13.37
C PHE A 140 -0.16 14.91 -14.26
N ILE A 141 -1.23 15.47 -13.69
CA ILE A 141 -2.15 16.38 -14.41
C ILE A 141 -1.44 17.67 -14.84
N PHE A 142 -0.50 18.19 -14.06
CA PHE A 142 0.25 19.40 -14.41
C PHE A 142 1.37 19.17 -15.42
N GLU A 143 1.92 17.96 -15.48
CA GLU A 143 3.02 17.59 -16.36
C GLU A 143 2.58 17.43 -17.82
N ASP A 144 1.30 17.12 -18.05
CA ASP A 144 0.72 16.96 -19.39
C ASP A 144 -0.56 17.80 -19.59
N PRO A 145 -0.46 19.00 -20.22
CA PRO A 145 -1.59 19.88 -20.49
C PRO A 145 -2.66 19.30 -21.42
N ASP A 146 -2.31 18.32 -22.28
CA ASP A 146 -3.25 17.69 -23.21
C ASP A 146 -4.14 16.65 -22.50
N HIS A 147 -3.63 16.01 -21.44
CA HIS A 147 -4.45 15.18 -20.55
C HIS A 147 -5.46 15.97 -19.72
N ILE A 148 -5.23 17.26 -19.44
CA ILE A 148 -6.21 18.10 -18.73
C ILE A 148 -7.52 18.14 -19.52
N LYS A 149 -7.47 18.38 -20.83
CA LYS A 149 -8.67 18.40 -21.67
C LYS A 149 -9.36 17.04 -21.70
N THR A 150 -8.61 15.95 -21.84
CA THR A 150 -9.15 14.59 -21.90
C THR A 150 -9.73 14.13 -20.56
N PHE A 151 -9.13 14.50 -19.43
CA PHE A 151 -9.64 14.20 -18.08
C PHE A 151 -10.99 14.88 -17.80
N PHE A 152 -11.16 16.13 -18.24
CA PHE A 152 -12.43 16.85 -18.08
C PHE A 152 -13.51 16.46 -19.12
N THR A 153 -13.13 15.89 -20.26
CA THR A 153 -14.09 15.52 -21.33
C THR A 153 -14.46 14.04 -21.32
N ASN A 154 -13.56 13.14 -20.93
CA ASN A 154 -13.77 11.69 -20.87
C ASN A 154 -13.32 11.16 -19.50
N PHE A 155 -14.12 11.44 -18.46
CA PHE A 155 -13.86 10.95 -17.11
C PHE A 155 -14.05 9.42 -17.07
N SER A 156 -12.96 8.66 -17.04
CA SER A 156 -12.95 7.20 -16.86
C SER A 156 -12.15 6.79 -15.62
N VAL A 157 -12.46 5.64 -15.04
CA VAL A 157 -11.73 5.08 -13.88
C VAL A 157 -10.26 4.81 -14.24
N ASP A 158 -9.99 4.37 -15.46
CA ASP A 158 -8.64 4.17 -15.96
C ASP A 158 -7.84 5.48 -16.04
N SER A 159 -8.48 6.61 -16.34
CA SER A 159 -7.81 7.93 -16.29
C SER A 159 -7.42 8.34 -14.86
N ILE A 160 -8.17 7.88 -13.85
CA ILE A 160 -7.88 8.16 -12.43
C ILE A 160 -6.76 7.26 -11.92
N LEU A 161 -6.63 6.03 -12.43
CA LEU A 161 -5.62 5.07 -11.96
C LEU A 161 -4.32 5.15 -12.78
N SER A 162 -4.38 5.44 -14.08
CA SER A 162 -3.21 5.58 -14.96
C SER A 162 -2.45 6.89 -14.76
N GLY A 163 -1.12 6.84 -14.81
CA GLY A 163 -0.26 8.02 -14.66
C GLY A 163 -0.09 8.51 -13.22
N LEU A 164 1.11 8.30 -12.66
CA LEU A 164 1.47 8.74 -11.31
C LEU A 164 2.86 9.35 -11.36
N THR A 165 2.99 10.65 -11.07
CA THR A 165 4.31 11.29 -11.01
C THR A 165 4.91 11.13 -9.61
N VAL A 166 6.06 10.47 -9.52
CA VAL A 166 6.75 10.18 -8.24
C VAL A 166 7.06 11.46 -7.45
N TYR A 167 7.51 12.52 -8.13
CA TYR A 167 7.87 13.80 -7.49
C TYR A 167 6.68 14.43 -6.74
N GLY A 168 5.50 14.45 -7.35
CA GLY A 168 4.31 14.99 -6.70
C GLY A 168 3.94 14.22 -5.45
N GLY A 169 4.04 12.89 -5.51
CA GLY A 169 3.78 12.03 -4.36
C GLY A 169 4.79 12.23 -3.22
N LEU A 170 6.07 12.38 -3.54
CA LEU A 170 7.10 12.65 -2.56
C LEU A 170 6.91 13.99 -1.86
N ILE A 171 6.62 15.06 -2.62
CA ILE A 171 6.48 16.42 -2.10
C ILE A 171 5.25 16.52 -1.20
N LEU A 172 4.04 16.21 -1.72
CA LEU A 172 2.83 16.36 -0.92
C LEU A 172 2.74 15.30 0.17
N GLY A 173 3.23 14.08 -0.06
CA GLY A 173 3.35 13.05 0.97
C GLY A 173 4.16 13.54 2.16
N THR A 174 5.33 14.15 1.90
CA THR A 174 6.17 14.75 2.95
C THR A 174 5.43 15.87 3.69
N VAL A 175 4.76 16.78 2.97
CA VAL A 175 3.98 17.86 3.58
C VAL A 175 2.86 17.32 4.48
N GLY A 176 2.16 16.26 4.04
CA GLY A 176 1.13 15.58 4.81
C GLY A 176 1.65 15.00 6.12
N VAL A 177 2.80 14.32 6.07
CA VAL A 177 3.46 13.77 7.26
C VAL A 177 3.97 14.87 8.19
N LEU A 178 4.59 15.92 7.68
CA LEU A 178 5.04 17.07 8.48
C LEU A 178 3.87 17.78 9.18
N ARG A 179 2.72 17.89 8.50
CA ARG A 179 1.49 18.41 9.10
C ARG A 179 1.01 17.52 10.25
N TYR A 180 1.11 16.20 10.11
CA TYR A 180 0.80 15.26 11.18
C TYR A 180 1.76 15.42 12.38
N PHE A 181 3.06 15.54 12.13
CA PHE A 181 4.05 15.79 13.19
C PHE A 181 3.73 17.05 13.99
N LYS A 182 3.48 18.17 13.30
CA LYS A 182 3.11 19.44 13.94
C LYS A 182 1.83 19.33 14.78
N ARG A 183 0.80 18.64 14.27
CA ARG A 183 -0.49 18.47 14.99
C ARG A 183 -0.39 17.59 16.23
N ASN A 184 0.59 16.70 16.28
CA ASN A 184 0.80 15.79 17.41
C ASN A 184 2.08 16.14 18.19
N GLY A 185 2.61 17.37 18.08
CA GLY A 185 3.76 17.81 18.87
C GLY A 185 5.04 16.98 18.67
N ILE A 186 5.16 16.25 17.57
CA ILE A 186 6.38 15.52 17.21
C ILE A 186 7.34 16.52 16.56
N PRO A 187 8.56 16.73 17.08
CA PRO A 187 9.53 17.60 16.44
C PRO A 187 9.85 17.08 15.02
N PRO A 188 9.74 17.90 13.95
CA PRO A 188 9.88 17.43 12.58
C PRO A 188 11.17 16.66 12.30
N LEU A 189 12.30 17.11 12.85
CA LEU A 189 13.59 16.45 12.69
C LEU A 189 13.63 15.09 13.39
N ALA A 190 13.09 15.00 14.61
CA ALA A 190 13.02 13.73 15.34
C ALA A 190 12.09 12.73 14.64
N GLY A 191 10.97 13.21 14.08
CA GLY A 191 10.04 12.40 13.30
C GLY A 191 10.61 11.95 11.95
N ALA A 192 11.34 12.83 11.25
CA ALA A 192 12.02 12.49 10.00
C ALA A 192 13.14 11.46 10.23
N ASP A 193 13.95 11.65 11.27
CA ASP A 193 14.98 10.69 11.69
C ASP A 193 14.36 9.33 12.07
N ALA A 194 13.16 9.33 12.68
CA ALA A 194 12.41 8.10 12.97
C ALA A 194 11.91 7.39 11.70
N ALA A 195 11.57 8.16 10.67
CA ALA A 195 11.05 7.65 9.41
C ALA A 195 12.15 7.17 8.45
N GLY A 196 13.38 7.65 8.60
CA GLY A 196 14.52 7.32 7.73
C GLY A 196 14.74 5.81 7.53
N PRO A 197 14.86 5.00 8.60
CA PRO A 197 15.03 3.55 8.47
C PRO A 197 13.87 2.87 7.73
N GLY A 198 12.64 3.29 8.01
CA GLY A 198 11.45 2.75 7.37
C GLY A 198 11.35 3.11 5.88
N PHE A 199 11.78 4.32 5.51
CA PHE A 199 11.85 4.77 4.12
C PHE A 199 12.87 3.97 3.31
N LEU A 200 14.08 3.78 3.85
CA LEU A 200 15.14 2.98 3.21
C LEU A 200 14.70 1.52 3.04
N LEU A 201 14.10 0.94 4.07
CA LEU A 201 13.60 -0.44 4.01
C LEU A 201 12.47 -0.59 2.99
N ALA A 202 11.53 0.35 2.95
CA ALA A 202 10.45 0.36 1.97
C ALA A 202 10.99 0.45 0.54
N TYR A 203 11.99 1.30 0.30
CA TYR A 203 12.64 1.42 -1.00
C TYR A 203 13.33 0.13 -1.43
N GLY A 204 14.08 -0.51 -0.54
CA GLY A 204 14.72 -1.80 -0.81
C GLY A 204 13.70 -2.90 -1.14
N ILE A 205 12.60 -2.99 -0.39
CA ILE A 205 11.51 -3.94 -0.69
C ILE A 205 10.86 -3.61 -2.05
N GLY A 206 10.72 -2.32 -2.39
CA GLY A 206 10.25 -1.89 -3.70
C GLY A 206 11.14 -2.40 -4.83
N ARG A 207 12.45 -2.19 -4.73
CA ARG A 207 13.44 -2.67 -5.71
C ARG A 207 13.46 -4.18 -5.86
N ILE A 208 13.26 -4.93 -4.78
CA ILE A 208 13.09 -6.39 -4.85
C ILE A 208 11.82 -6.75 -5.65
N GLY A 209 10.74 -5.98 -5.50
CA GLY A 209 9.52 -6.16 -6.29
C GLY A 209 9.79 -5.99 -7.79
N CYS A 210 10.42 -4.88 -8.16
CA CYS A 210 10.83 -4.56 -9.53
C CYS A 210 11.73 -5.64 -10.13
N GLN A 211 12.67 -6.15 -9.32
CA GLN A 211 13.57 -7.24 -9.71
C GLN A 211 12.84 -8.54 -10.04
N VAL A 212 11.81 -8.88 -9.26
CA VAL A 212 11.09 -10.15 -9.45
C VAL A 212 10.05 -10.04 -10.58
N SER A 213 9.50 -8.84 -10.84
CA SER A 213 8.58 -8.60 -11.95
C SER A 213 9.28 -8.42 -13.30
N GLY A 214 10.52 -7.94 -13.33
CA GLY A 214 11.15 -7.53 -14.57
C GLY A 214 10.44 -6.32 -15.17
N ASP A 215 10.15 -5.32 -14.37
CA ASP A 215 9.45 -4.10 -14.79
C ASP A 215 10.37 -3.02 -15.37
N GLY A 216 11.59 -3.38 -15.76
CA GLY A 216 12.52 -2.49 -16.46
C GLY A 216 13.62 -1.88 -15.59
N ASP A 217 13.64 -2.18 -14.28
CA ASP A 217 14.71 -1.80 -13.34
C ASP A 217 15.95 -2.71 -13.42
N TRP A 218 16.21 -3.30 -14.58
CA TRP A 218 17.37 -4.16 -14.81
C TRP A 218 18.61 -3.38 -15.24
N GLY A 219 19.78 -4.01 -15.14
CA GLY A 219 21.05 -3.41 -15.50
C GLY A 219 21.31 -3.31 -17.00
N VAL A 220 22.55 -2.96 -17.34
CA VAL A 220 23.01 -2.91 -18.74
C VAL A 220 23.26 -4.34 -19.28
N PRO A 221 23.27 -4.54 -20.61
CA PRO A 221 23.72 -5.78 -21.24
C PRO A 221 24.99 -6.37 -20.61
N ASN A 222 24.91 -7.63 -20.20
CA ASN A 222 26.03 -8.40 -19.67
C ASN A 222 26.45 -9.48 -20.67
N THR A 223 27.59 -9.25 -21.32
CA THR A 223 28.25 -10.22 -22.21
C THR A 223 29.48 -10.85 -21.55
N SER A 224 29.76 -10.53 -20.29
CA SER A 224 30.93 -11.03 -19.57
C SER A 224 30.68 -12.43 -19.04
N PRO A 225 31.62 -13.38 -19.20
CA PRO A 225 31.49 -14.69 -18.60
C PRO A 225 31.48 -14.56 -17.07
N LYS A 226 30.71 -15.44 -16.43
CA LYS A 226 30.63 -15.51 -14.97
C LYS A 226 31.98 -15.91 -14.39
N PRO A 227 32.55 -15.16 -13.42
CA PRO A 227 33.81 -15.49 -12.79
C PRO A 227 33.76 -16.83 -12.05
N ASP A 228 34.84 -17.59 -12.12
CA ASP A 228 34.93 -18.92 -11.51
C ASP A 228 34.66 -18.92 -10.00
N TRP A 229 35.04 -17.85 -9.30
CA TRP A 229 34.79 -17.72 -7.85
C TRP A 229 33.30 -17.56 -7.49
N MET A 230 32.45 -17.22 -8.47
CA MET A 230 30.98 -17.18 -8.33
C MET A 230 30.29 -18.40 -8.94
N SER A 231 31.02 -19.41 -9.40
CA SER A 231 30.44 -20.63 -9.99
C SER A 231 29.44 -21.35 -9.08
N TRP A 232 29.54 -21.17 -7.76
CA TRP A 232 28.59 -21.73 -6.78
C TRP A 232 27.24 -20.99 -6.72
N LEU A 233 27.16 -19.77 -7.24
CA LEU A 233 25.89 -19.02 -7.32
C LEU A 233 25.06 -19.52 -8.51
N PRO A 234 23.73 -19.31 -8.50
CA PRO A 234 22.92 -19.43 -9.71
C PRO A 234 23.35 -18.46 -10.81
N ASP A 235 23.06 -18.76 -12.07
CA ASP A 235 23.46 -17.91 -13.21
C ASP A 235 22.71 -16.59 -13.25
N TRP A 236 21.43 -16.58 -12.85
CA TRP A 236 20.61 -15.38 -12.76
C TRP A 236 21.18 -14.32 -11.80
N MET A 237 22.07 -14.70 -10.86
CA MET A 237 22.74 -13.74 -9.97
C MET A 237 23.91 -13.00 -10.64
N TRP A 238 24.37 -13.46 -11.80
CA TRP A 238 25.40 -12.80 -12.60
C TRP A 238 24.80 -12.15 -13.84
N SER A 239 23.95 -12.88 -14.54
CA SER A 239 23.32 -12.43 -15.78
C SER A 239 21.91 -12.99 -15.85
N TYR A 240 20.92 -12.12 -16.00
CA TYR A 240 19.52 -12.52 -16.03
C TYR A 240 18.83 -11.93 -17.26
N ASP A 241 17.96 -12.71 -17.89
CA ASP A 241 17.23 -12.34 -19.09
C ASP A 241 15.76 -12.01 -18.82
N TYR A 242 15.32 -12.05 -17.55
CA TYR A 242 13.95 -11.72 -17.12
C TYR A 242 12.88 -12.39 -18.00
N PRO A 243 12.77 -13.72 -17.97
CA PRO A 243 11.78 -14.44 -18.75
C PRO A 243 10.36 -14.06 -18.27
N ASN A 244 9.45 -13.85 -19.23
CA ASN A 244 8.09 -13.36 -18.98
C ASN A 244 8.05 -12.01 -18.25
N ASN A 245 9.00 -11.12 -18.54
CA ASN A 245 9.02 -9.78 -17.95
C ASN A 245 7.71 -9.02 -18.18
N VAL A 246 7.27 -8.25 -17.17
CA VAL A 246 5.95 -7.61 -17.21
C VAL A 246 5.81 -6.52 -18.28
N ASN A 247 6.94 -5.98 -18.74
CA ASN A 247 6.94 -4.96 -19.77
C ASN A 247 6.83 -5.53 -21.20
N GLY A 248 6.94 -6.85 -21.37
CA GLY A 248 6.91 -7.46 -22.70
C GLY A 248 8.12 -7.09 -23.58
N VAL A 249 9.26 -6.75 -22.98
CA VAL A 249 10.46 -6.24 -23.66
C VAL A 249 11.39 -7.39 -24.07
N GLY A 250 11.99 -7.26 -25.25
CA GLY A 250 13.01 -8.17 -25.76
C GLY A 250 12.49 -9.00 -26.93
N VAL A 251 12.90 -10.27 -26.99
CA VAL A 251 12.48 -11.21 -28.03
C VAL A 251 11.51 -12.24 -27.46
N PRO A 252 10.66 -12.87 -28.29
CA PRO A 252 9.80 -13.96 -27.84
C PRO A 252 10.62 -15.13 -27.25
N LEU A 253 10.14 -15.67 -26.13
CA LEU A 253 10.68 -16.88 -25.55
C LEU A 253 10.49 -18.07 -26.51
N PRO A 254 11.44 -19.02 -26.56
CA PRO A 254 11.26 -20.25 -27.33
C PRO A 254 9.98 -21.00 -26.92
N GLU A 255 9.29 -21.62 -27.87
CA GLU A 255 8.03 -22.36 -27.62
C GLU A 255 8.16 -23.48 -26.58
N SER A 256 9.38 -23.99 -26.35
CA SER A 256 9.69 -24.97 -25.31
C SER A 256 9.70 -24.40 -23.88
N SER A 257 9.63 -23.08 -23.73
CA SER A 257 9.70 -22.38 -22.44
C SER A 257 8.33 -22.28 -21.79
N THR A 258 8.29 -22.11 -20.47
CA THR A 258 7.04 -21.77 -19.79
C THR A 258 6.64 -20.34 -20.12
N ILE A 259 5.55 -20.17 -20.87
CA ILE A 259 4.99 -18.88 -21.27
C ILE A 259 3.68 -18.66 -20.51
N PHE A 260 3.56 -17.51 -19.84
CA PHE A 260 2.32 -17.11 -19.17
C PHE A 260 1.46 -16.28 -20.11
N GLU A 261 0.13 -16.38 -19.96
CA GLU A 261 -0.82 -15.59 -20.76
C GLU A 261 -0.59 -14.09 -20.59
N GLY A 262 -0.45 -13.36 -21.70
CA GLY A 262 -0.12 -11.93 -21.70
C GLY A 262 1.37 -11.61 -21.56
N TYR A 263 2.23 -12.63 -21.37
CA TYR A 263 3.69 -12.51 -21.28
C TYR A 263 4.36 -13.37 -22.38
N GLY A 264 5.67 -13.60 -22.27
CA GLY A 264 6.40 -14.48 -23.18
C GLY A 264 7.60 -13.86 -23.87
N THR A 265 8.19 -12.81 -23.30
CA THR A 265 9.43 -12.20 -23.81
C THR A 265 10.57 -12.33 -22.81
N HIS A 266 11.80 -12.22 -23.31
CA HIS A 266 13.03 -12.17 -22.51
C HIS A 266 14.08 -11.30 -23.20
N LEU A 267 15.06 -10.83 -22.42
CA LEU A 267 16.10 -9.92 -22.87
C LEU A 267 17.26 -10.67 -23.54
N VAL A 268 17.62 -10.21 -24.74
CA VAL A 268 18.79 -10.70 -25.47
C VAL A 268 19.60 -9.49 -25.96
N PRO A 269 20.85 -9.33 -25.51
CA PRO A 269 21.56 -10.13 -24.52
C PRO A 269 20.96 -10.00 -23.11
N SER A 270 21.22 -10.99 -22.25
CA SER A 270 20.94 -10.92 -20.82
C SER A 270 21.64 -9.71 -20.19
N VAL A 271 21.10 -9.22 -19.08
CA VAL A 271 21.56 -7.99 -18.43
C VAL A 271 22.06 -8.29 -17.02
N TRP A 272 22.76 -7.32 -16.43
CA TRP A 272 23.07 -7.38 -15.01
C TRP A 272 21.78 -7.35 -14.19
N PRO A 273 21.56 -8.32 -13.30
CA PRO A 273 20.40 -8.36 -12.42
C PRO A 273 20.44 -7.25 -11.36
#